data_AF-B1UZS2-F1
#
_entry.id   AF-B1UZS2-F1
#
_cell.length_a   1.000
_cell.length_b   1.000
_cell.length_c   1.000
_cell.angle_alpha   90.00
_cell.angle_beta   90.00
_cell.angle_gamma   90.00
#
_symmetry.space_group_name_H-M   'P 1'
#
loop_
_entity.id
_entity.type
_entity.pdbx_description
1 polymer ?
#
loop_
_entity_poly.entity_id
_entity_poly.type
_entity_poly.pdbx_seq_one_letter_code
_entity_poly.pdbx_strand_id
1 'polypeptide(L)'
;MKINVREFLGDKIHVEDAIILRDYIEDNLNENVELDFGGIGRVSTTFLTCLFTDMINKEGRENIISKINVKNLSNYTDYSRVVAGTTFA
;
A
#
# COMPACT_ATOMS: atom_id res chain seq x y z
N MET A 1 -1.81 2.20 -13.84
CA MET A 1 -2.81 1.26 -13.27
C MET A 1 -3.60 1.85 -12.09
N LYS A 2 -4.92 1.59 -12.00
CA LYS A 2 -5.76 1.92 -10.82
C LYS A 2 -6.35 0.63 -10.21
N ILE A 3 -6.23 0.46 -8.90
CA ILE A 3 -6.72 -0.70 -8.14
C ILE A 3 -7.73 -0.21 -7.10
N ASN A 4 -8.98 -0.66 -7.24
CA ASN A 4 -9.95 -0.59 -6.16
C ASN A 4 -9.69 -1.76 -5.21
N VAL A 5 -9.14 -1.47 -4.03
CA VAL A 5 -8.67 -2.51 -3.09
C VAL A 5 -9.84 -3.37 -2.60
N ARG A 6 -11.02 -2.77 -2.43
CA ARG A 6 -12.23 -3.47 -1.99
C ARG A 6 -12.74 -4.44 -3.05
N GLU A 7 -12.75 -4.03 -4.31
CA GLU A 7 -13.16 -4.91 -5.41
C GLU A 7 -12.13 -6.03 -5.66
N PHE A 8 -10.85 -5.74 -5.41
CA PHE A 8 -9.76 -6.70 -5.62
C PHE A 8 -9.65 -7.75 -4.50
N LEU A 9 -9.75 -7.34 -3.22
CA LEU A 9 -9.55 -8.21 -2.05
C LEU A 9 -10.84 -8.55 -1.30
N GLY A 10 -11.92 -7.82 -1.56
CA GLY A 10 -13.20 -7.94 -0.84
C GLY A 10 -13.38 -6.93 0.29
N ASP A 11 -14.50 -7.07 1.00
CA ASP A 11 -14.95 -6.12 2.04
C ASP A 11 -14.13 -6.18 3.33
N LYS A 12 -13.50 -7.32 3.62
CA LYS A 12 -12.71 -7.56 4.83
C LYS A 12 -11.32 -8.00 4.41
N ILE A 13 -10.35 -7.12 4.60
CA ILE A 13 -8.95 -7.40 4.27
C ILE A 13 -8.19 -7.93 5.48
N HIS A 14 -7.38 -8.96 5.25
CA HIS A 14 -6.49 -9.62 6.19
C HIS A 14 -5.03 -9.32 5.82
N VAL A 15 -4.10 -9.62 6.74
CA VAL A 15 -2.67 -9.29 6.53
C VAL A 15 -2.11 -10.07 5.35
N GLU A 16 -2.57 -11.30 5.14
CA GLU A 16 -2.17 -12.17 4.03
C GLU A 16 -2.57 -11.58 2.67
N ASP A 17 -3.66 -10.82 2.60
CA ASP A 17 -4.10 -10.17 1.36
C ASP A 17 -3.12 -9.07 0.92
N ALA A 18 -2.32 -8.52 1.84
CA ALA A 18 -1.24 -7.59 1.50
C ALA A 18 -0.19 -8.25 0.61
N ILE A 19 0.05 -9.57 0.77
CA ILE A 19 1.00 -10.34 -0.05
C ILE A 19 0.48 -10.42 -1.48
N ILE A 20 -0.79 -10.75 -1.66
CA ILE A 20 -1.42 -10.87 -2.98
C ILE A 20 -1.42 -9.51 -3.70
N LEU A 21 -1.82 -8.46 -3.00
CA LEU A 21 -1.83 -7.10 -3.56
C LEU A 21 -0.42 -6.63 -3.93
N ARG A 22 0.58 -6.91 -3.08
CA ARG A 22 1.97 -6.57 -3.36
C ARG A 22 2.47 -7.26 -4.62
N ASP A 23 2.30 -8.57 -4.74
CA ASP A 23 2.80 -9.34 -5.87
C ASP A 23 2.17 -8.82 -7.18
N TYR A 24 0.87 -8.50 -7.16
CA TYR A 24 0.18 -7.87 -8.29
C TYR A 24 0.74 -6.47 -8.64
N ILE A 25 1.10 -5.66 -7.64
CA ILE A 25 1.69 -4.34 -7.86
C ILE A 25 3.12 -4.48 -8.43
N GLU A 26 3.93 -5.37 -7.87
CA GLU A 26 5.32 -5.62 -8.31
C GLU A 26 5.36 -6.08 -9.78
N ASP A 27 4.43 -6.94 -10.20
CA ASP A 27 4.31 -7.39 -11.60
C ASP A 27 3.93 -6.25 -12.58
N ASN A 28 3.41 -5.12 -12.07
CA ASN A 28 2.92 -4.00 -12.86
C ASN A 28 3.62 -2.67 -12.53
N LEU A 29 4.78 -2.70 -11.86
CA LEU A 29 5.48 -1.52 -11.33
C LEU A 29 6.13 -0.62 -12.40
N ASN A 30 6.00 -0.99 -13.68
CA ASN A 30 6.41 -0.19 -14.82
C ASN A 30 5.48 1.00 -15.08
N GLU A 31 4.29 0.99 -14.47
CA GLU A 31 3.32 2.09 -14.51
C GLU A 31 3.12 2.72 -13.13
N ASN A 32 2.61 3.96 -13.10
CA ASN A 32 2.11 4.54 -11.86
C ASN A 32 0.88 3.77 -11.39
N VAL A 33 0.84 3.43 -10.11
CA VAL A 33 -0.23 2.67 -9.45
C VAL A 33 -1.03 3.58 -8.55
N GLU A 34 -2.36 3.55 -8.65
CA GLU A 34 -3.26 4.20 -7.70
C GLU A 34 -4.02 3.14 -6.91
N LEU A 35 -3.83 3.11 -5.58
CA LEU A 35 -4.56 2.27 -4.64
C LEU A 35 -5.71 3.06 -4.02
N ASP A 36 -6.93 2.64 -4.30
CA ASP A 36 -8.16 3.24 -3.76
C ASP A 36 -8.72 2.35 -2.64
N PHE A 37 -8.65 2.84 -1.40
CA PHE A 37 -9.18 2.17 -0.20
C PHE A 37 -10.62 2.59 0.12
N GLY A 38 -11.33 3.20 -0.83
CA GLY A 38 -12.71 3.64 -0.67
C GLY A 38 -13.63 2.50 -0.21
N GLY A 39 -14.38 2.75 0.88
CA GLY A 39 -15.30 1.77 1.46
C GLY A 39 -14.63 0.69 2.31
N ILE A 40 -13.30 0.71 2.47
CA ILE A 40 -12.58 -0.08 3.47
C ILE A 40 -12.50 0.73 4.76
N GLY A 41 -12.70 0.05 5.89
CA GLY A 41 -12.55 0.64 7.22
C GLY A 41 -11.10 1.00 7.55
N ARG A 42 -10.75 0.97 8.83
CA ARG A 42 -9.35 1.12 9.25
C ARG A 42 -8.52 -0.05 8.72
N VAL A 43 -7.45 0.24 7.98
CA VAL A 43 -6.46 -0.76 7.55
C VAL A 43 -5.46 -0.95 8.68
N SER A 44 -5.11 -2.19 9.03
CA SER A 44 -4.12 -2.40 10.08
C SER A 44 -2.74 -1.88 9.66
N THR A 45 -1.96 -1.34 10.61
CA THR A 45 -0.59 -0.93 10.31
C THR A 45 0.25 -2.11 9.84
N THR A 46 -0.01 -3.31 10.36
CA THR A 46 0.64 -4.56 9.92
C THR A 46 0.39 -4.83 8.43
N PHE A 47 -0.84 -4.66 7.94
CA PHE A 47 -1.15 -4.79 6.52
C PHE A 47 -0.31 -3.82 5.68
N LEU A 48 -0.27 -2.54 6.09
CA LEU A 48 0.50 -1.50 5.39
C LEU A 48 2.01 -1.82 5.41
N THR A 49 2.54 -2.29 6.54
CA THR A 49 3.93 -2.73 6.64
C THR A 49 4.22 -3.91 5.71
N CYS A 50 3.39 -4.95 5.70
CA CYS A 50 3.57 -6.11 4.83
C CYS A 50 3.49 -5.75 3.34
N LEU A 51 2.63 -4.80 2.98
CA LEU A 51 2.51 -4.29 1.62
C LEU A 51 3.77 -3.48 1.22
N PHE A 52 4.08 -2.43 1.97
CA PHE A 52 5.05 -1.42 1.53
C PHE A 52 6.50 -1.71 1.90
N THR A 53 6.79 -2.34 3.04
CA THR A 53 8.18 -2.47 3.52
C THR A 53 9.03 -3.30 2.58
N ASP A 54 8.52 -4.42 2.08
CA ASP A 54 9.27 -5.27 1.14
C ASP A 54 9.51 -4.54 -0.20
N MET A 55 8.49 -3.87 -0.74
CA MET A 55 8.64 -3.08 -1.98
C MET A 55 9.65 -1.94 -1.79
N ILE A 56 9.59 -1.22 -0.67
CA ILE A 56 10.53 -0.13 -0.34
C ILE A 56 11.96 -0.66 -0.25
N ASN A 57 12.15 -1.83 0.37
CA ASN A 57 13.47 -2.43 0.51
C ASN A 57 14.05 -2.93 -0.81
N LYS A 58 13.21 -3.42 -1.74
CA LYS A 58 13.65 -3.89 -3.07
C LYS A 58 13.89 -2.74 -4.05
N GLU A 59 12.95 -1.81 -4.14
CA GLU A 59 12.87 -0.81 -5.22
C GLU A 59 13.32 0.58 -4.81
N GLY A 60 13.56 0.80 -3.52
CA GLY A 60 13.90 2.11 -2.95
C GLY A 60 12.67 2.93 -2.57
N ARG A 61 12.76 3.59 -1.41
CA ARG A 61 11.66 4.36 -0.79
C ARG A 61 11.09 5.43 -1.72
N GLU A 62 11.94 6.27 -2.29
CA GLU A 62 11.53 7.39 -3.15
C GLU A 62 10.83 6.90 -4.43
N ASN A 63 11.33 5.80 -5.01
CA ASN A 63 10.74 5.18 -6.20
C ASN A 63 9.33 4.65 -5.89
N ILE A 64 9.14 3.94 -4.78
CA ILE A 64 7.82 3.44 -4.38
C ILE A 64 6.84 4.58 -4.09
N ILE A 65 7.25 5.60 -3.33
CA ILE A 65 6.36 6.72 -2.98
C ILE A 65 5.98 7.56 -4.21
N SER A 66 6.88 7.68 -5.19
CA SER A 66 6.57 8.44 -6.42
C SER A 66 5.70 7.66 -7.40
N LYS A 67 5.79 6.32 -7.42
CA LYS A 67 5.00 5.46 -8.32
C LYS A 67 3.65 5.04 -7.75
N ILE A 68 3.51 4.91 -6.43
CA ILE A 68 2.28 4.43 -5.79
C ILE A 68 1.55 5.58 -5.11
N ASN A 69 0.40 5.95 -5.67
CA ASN A 69 -0.53 6.89 -5.07
C ASN A 69 -1.57 6.16 -4.22
N VAL A 70 -1.88 6.68 -3.03
CA VAL A 70 -2.88 6.10 -2.12
C VAL A 70 -4.03 7.08 -1.91
N LYS A 71 -5.26 6.64 -2.13
CA LYS A 71 -6.48 7.44 -1.96
C LYS A 71 -7.48 6.77 -1.04
N ASN A 72 -8.31 7.58 -0.39
CA ASN A 72 -9.42 7.17 0.47
C ASN A 72 -9.02 6.23 1.63
N LEU A 73 -7.74 6.22 2.02
CA LEU A 73 -7.26 5.47 3.17
C LEU A 73 -7.64 6.17 4.47
N SER A 74 -8.45 5.51 5.30
CA SER A 74 -9.02 6.09 6.52
C SER A 74 -7.96 6.45 7.59
N ASN A 75 -6.86 5.70 7.68
CA ASN A 75 -5.78 5.90 8.64
C ASN A 75 -4.46 6.30 7.95
N TYR A 76 -4.51 7.36 7.14
CA TYR A 76 -3.36 7.87 6.38
C TYR A 76 -2.12 8.19 7.26
N THR A 77 -2.29 8.58 8.52
CA THR A 77 -1.17 8.81 9.45
C THR A 77 -0.34 7.55 9.68
N ASP A 78 -0.96 6.37 9.77
CA ASP A 78 -0.24 5.11 9.95
C ASP A 78 0.51 4.74 8.67
N TYR A 79 -0.12 4.92 7.51
CA TYR A 79 0.54 4.77 6.20
C TYR A 79 1.76 5.67 6.08
N SER A 80 1.60 6.96 6.39
CA SER A 80 2.69 7.94 6.35
C SER A 80 3.88 7.50 7.20
N ARG A 81 3.66 6.97 8.42
CA ARG A 81 4.74 6.42 9.26
C ARG A 81 5.45 5.23 8.61
N VAL A 82 4.72 4.33 7.97
CA VAL A 82 5.30 3.18 7.26
C VAL A 82 6.16 3.64 6.08
N VAL A 83 5.62 4.50 5.21
CA VAL A 83 6.32 4.91 3.98
C VAL A 83 7.37 5.99 4.19
N ALA A 84 7.24 6.89 5.17
CA ALA A 84 8.28 7.85 5.52
C ALA A 84 9.41 7.21 6.34
N GLY A 85 9.09 6.14 7.08
CA GLY A 85 10.01 5.54 8.04
C GLY A 85 10.05 6.36 9.32
N THR A 86 10.59 5.76 10.39
CA THR A 86 10.63 6.37 11.72
C THR A 86 11.85 7.27 11.94
N THR A 87 12.39 7.90 10.90
CA THR A 87 13.39 8.95 11.15
C THR A 87 12.67 10.15 11.73
N PHE A 88 12.63 10.20 13.05
CA PHE A 88 12.47 11.45 13.78
C PHE A 88 13.61 12.35 13.30
N ALA A 89 13.26 13.39 12.53
CA ALA A 89 14.15 14.51 12.29
C ALA A 89 14.36 15.28 13.59
#